data_AF-A0A8T4WRZ6-F1
#
_entry.id   AF-A0A8T4WRZ6-F1
#
_cell.length_a   1.000
_cell.length_b   1.000
_cell.length_c   1.000
_cell.angle_alpha   90.00
_cell.angle_beta   90.00
_cell.angle_gamma   90.00
#
_symmetry.space_group_name_H-M   'P 1'
#
loop_
_entity.id
_entity.type
_entity.pdbx_description
1 polymer ?
#
loop_
_entity_poly.entity_id
_entity_poly.type
_entity_poly.pdbx_seq_one_letter_code
_entity_poly.pdbx_strand_id
1 'polypeptide(L)'
;MTESKDISVKKATEELLNTGIFQNIAKRNSLSFAKKLATWLVRYLLIISSMNESLHITLEQILMNLHGDRFKKIVNITEKGFQQSQQKTSNKYDHYIW
;
A
#
# COMPACT_ATOMS: atom_id res chain seq x y z
N MET A 1 -19.68 12.59 -19.10
CA MET A 1 -18.87 13.37 -18.13
C MET A 1 -18.43 12.41 -17.04
N THR A 2 -17.21 11.89 -17.13
CA THR A 2 -16.60 11.09 -16.07
C THR A 2 -16.23 12.05 -14.95
N GLU A 3 -17.00 12.08 -13.88
CA GLU A 3 -16.62 12.82 -12.68
C GLU A 3 -15.28 12.27 -12.18
N SER A 4 -14.21 13.05 -12.37
CA SER A 4 -12.98 12.85 -11.63
C SER A 4 -13.31 13.07 -10.15
N LYS A 5 -13.59 11.98 -9.42
CA LYS A 5 -13.68 12.03 -7.97
C LYS A 5 -12.26 12.10 -7.43
N ASP A 6 -11.65 13.28 -7.52
CA ASP A 6 -10.38 13.56 -6.87
C ASP A 6 -10.54 13.32 -5.37
N ILE A 7 -9.90 12.26 -4.87
CA ILE A 7 -9.92 11.92 -3.46
C ILE A 7 -8.90 12.82 -2.77
N SER A 8 -9.34 13.62 -1.80
CA SER A 8 -8.41 14.42 -1.01
C SER A 8 -7.42 13.55 -0.24
N VAL A 9 -6.19 14.04 -0.05
CA VAL A 9 -5.15 13.38 0.77
C VAL A 9 -5.68 13.00 2.16
N LYS A 10 -6.53 13.85 2.73
CA LYS A 10 -7.18 13.60 4.02
C LYS A 10 -8.05 12.35 3.97
N LYS A 11 -8.92 12.24 2.96
CA LYS A 11 -9.80 11.10 2.77
C LYS A 11 -9.02 9.80 2.51
N ALA A 12 -8.01 9.85 1.65
CA ALA A 12 -7.13 8.69 1.41
C ALA A 12 -6.40 8.22 2.69
N THR A 13 -5.97 9.18 3.53
CA THR A 13 -5.35 8.88 4.83
C THR A 13 -6.35 8.22 5.80
N GLU A 14 -7.57 8.73 5.85
CA GLU A 14 -8.65 8.18 6.69
C GLU A 14 -9.04 6.75 6.26
N GLU A 15 -9.14 6.52 4.96
CA GLU A 15 -9.38 5.18 4.40
C GLU A 15 -8.25 4.21 4.77
N LEU A 16 -6.98 4.64 4.65
CA LEU A 16 -5.82 3.85 5.08
C LEU A 16 -5.87 3.49 6.56
N LEU A 17 -6.25 4.43 7.43
CA LEU A 17 -6.34 4.20 8.87
C LEU A 17 -7.40 3.17 9.26
N ASN A 18 -8.45 3.04 8.43
CA ASN A 18 -9.52 2.07 8.63
C ASN A 18 -9.15 0.65 8.19
N THR A 19 -7.99 0.45 7.54
CA THR A 19 -7.52 -0.89 7.16
C THR A 19 -7.06 -1.70 8.36
N GLY A 20 -7.23 -3.03 8.31
CA GLY A 20 -6.77 -3.93 9.38
C GLY A 20 -5.26 -3.82 9.66
N ILE A 21 -4.45 -3.50 8.65
CA ILE A 21 -3.01 -3.27 8.80
C ILE A 21 -2.74 -2.06 9.68
N PHE A 22 -3.35 -0.90 9.36
CA PHE A 22 -3.13 0.32 10.12
C PHE A 22 -3.79 0.30 11.49
N GLN A 23 -4.94 -0.36 11.64
CA GLN A 23 -5.53 -0.60 12.96
C GLN A 23 -4.57 -1.42 13.85
N ASN A 24 -3.91 -2.44 13.30
CA ASN A 24 -2.93 -3.23 14.04
C ASN A 24 -1.64 -2.44 14.34
N ILE A 25 -1.21 -1.55 13.45
CA ILE A 25 -0.10 -0.62 13.72
C ILE A 25 -0.46 0.37 14.83
N ALA A 26 -1.67 0.93 14.79
CA ALA A 26 -2.19 1.86 15.79
C ALA A 26 -2.26 1.23 17.18
N LYS A 27 -2.73 -0.02 17.27
CA LYS A 27 -2.75 -0.81 18.51
C LYS A 27 -1.36 -1.00 19.12
N ARG A 28 -0.32 -1.19 18.28
CA ARG A 28 1.05 -1.46 18.72
C ARG A 28 1.86 -0.21 19.05
N ASN A 29 1.59 0.93 18.40
CA ASN A 29 2.49 2.10 18.42
C ASN A 29 1.79 3.44 18.73
N SER A 30 0.49 3.43 19.03
CA SER A 30 -0.43 4.59 19.11
C SER A 30 -1.08 5.02 17.80
N LEU A 31 -2.28 5.59 17.93
CA LEU A 31 -3.03 6.18 16.81
C LEU A 31 -2.28 7.35 16.15
N SER A 32 -1.56 8.15 16.94
CA SER A 32 -0.79 9.29 16.40
C SER A 32 0.32 8.83 15.47
N PHE A 33 1.00 7.73 15.81
CA PHE A 33 2.03 7.14 14.98
C PHE A 33 1.43 6.60 13.69
N ALA A 34 0.34 5.82 13.79
CA ALA A 34 -0.34 5.28 12.61
C ALA A 34 -0.83 6.39 11.66
N LYS A 35 -1.37 7.48 12.20
CA LYS A 35 -1.80 8.65 11.41
C LYS A 35 -0.64 9.32 10.68
N LYS A 36 0.48 9.55 11.36
CA LYS A 36 1.70 10.09 10.73
C LYS A 36 2.18 9.16 9.60
N LEU A 37 2.25 7.86 9.87
CA LEU A 37 2.67 6.87 8.88
C LEU A 37 1.74 6.85 7.65
N ALA A 38 0.42 6.90 7.86
CA ALA A 38 -0.56 6.90 6.77
C ALA A 38 -0.40 8.16 5.90
N THR A 39 -0.23 9.33 6.52
CA THR A 39 0.03 10.58 5.79
C THR A 39 1.33 10.52 4.99
N TRP A 40 2.40 9.97 5.57
CA TRP A 40 3.67 9.79 4.86
C TRP A 40 3.53 8.85 3.66
N LEU A 41 2.79 7.75 3.83
CA LEU A 41 2.55 6.79 2.75
C LEU A 41 1.77 7.41 1.58
N VAL A 42 0.68 8.14 1.88
CA VAL A 42 -0.11 8.83 0.83
C VAL A 42 0.77 9.84 0.08
N ARG A 43 1.57 10.64 0.79
CA ARG A 43 2.50 11.59 0.15
C ARG A 43 3.52 10.89 -0.74
N TYR A 44 4.06 9.77 -0.27
CA TYR A 44 5.03 9.00 -1.05
C TYR A 44 4.42 8.46 -2.34
N LEU A 45 3.20 7.91 -2.27
CA LEU A 45 2.46 7.42 -3.44
C LEU A 45 2.16 8.55 -4.44
N LEU A 46 1.80 9.75 -3.95
CA LEU A 46 1.59 10.90 -4.83
C LEU A 46 2.86 11.31 -5.56
N ILE A 47 4.00 11.37 -4.87
CA ILE A 47 5.29 11.68 -5.51
C ILE A 47 5.61 10.65 -6.59
N ILE A 48 5.44 9.36 -6.30
CA ILE A 48 5.65 8.28 -7.27
C ILE A 48 4.72 8.44 -8.47
N SER A 49 3.42 8.72 -8.23
CA SER A 49 2.46 8.95 -9.30
C SER A 49 2.88 10.12 -10.20
N SER A 50 3.29 11.24 -9.61
CA SER A 50 3.77 12.41 -10.35
C SER A 50 5.04 12.12 -11.15
N MET A 51 5.98 11.35 -10.58
CA MET A 51 7.19 10.91 -11.30
C MET A 51 6.85 9.99 -12.47
N ASN A 52 5.89 9.09 -12.30
CA ASN A 52 5.45 8.21 -13.37
C ASN A 52 4.75 9.00 -14.49
N GLU A 53 3.87 9.94 -14.14
CA GLU A 53 3.18 10.79 -15.11
C GLU A 53 4.13 11.73 -15.87
N SER A 54 5.09 12.33 -15.17
CA SER A 54 5.95 13.39 -15.74
C SER A 54 7.20 12.84 -16.42
N LEU A 55 7.76 11.74 -15.91
CA LEU A 55 9.08 11.23 -16.32
C LEU A 55 9.02 9.78 -16.80
N HIS A 56 7.84 9.14 -16.79
CA HIS A 56 7.67 7.70 -17.09
C HIS A 56 8.55 6.79 -16.23
N ILE A 57 8.88 7.24 -15.01
CA ILE A 57 9.65 6.46 -14.05
C ILE A 57 8.68 5.65 -13.20
N THR A 58 8.73 4.31 -13.30
CA THR A 58 7.84 3.43 -12.52
C THR A 58 8.30 3.27 -11.08
N LEU A 59 7.39 2.81 -10.21
CA LEU A 59 7.74 2.45 -8.84
C LEU A 59 8.84 1.39 -8.78
N GLU A 60 8.81 0.36 -9.65
CA GLU A 60 9.88 -0.64 -9.67
C GLU A 60 11.23 -0.03 -10.03
N GLN A 61 11.27 0.91 -10.97
CA GLN A 61 12.51 1.60 -11.33
C GLN A 61 13.04 2.44 -10.16
N ILE A 62 12.18 3.16 -9.45
CA ILE A 62 12.56 3.91 -8.24
C ILE A 62 13.15 2.97 -7.19
N LEU A 63 12.47 1.86 -6.91
CA LEU A 63 12.91 0.90 -5.89
C LEU A 63 14.18 0.15 -6.31
N MET A 64 14.33 -0.18 -7.59
CA MET A 64 15.54 -0.76 -8.16
C MET A 64 16.72 0.22 -8.06
N ASN A 65 16.50 1.51 -8.34
CA ASN A 65 17.53 2.54 -8.23
C ASN A 65 17.98 2.76 -6.77
N LEU A 66 17.05 2.73 -5.82
CA LEU A 66 17.35 2.95 -4.40
C LEU A 66 17.98 1.74 -3.71
N HIS A 67 17.51 0.54 -4.05
CA HIS A 67 17.85 -0.68 -3.31
C HIS A 67 18.67 -1.70 -4.11
N GLY A 68 18.85 -1.49 -5.42
CA GLY A 68 19.57 -2.40 -6.31
C GLY A 68 18.99 -3.81 -6.29
N ASP A 69 19.84 -4.82 -6.40
CA ASP A 69 19.40 -6.24 -6.40
C ASP A 69 18.71 -6.67 -5.09
N ARG A 70 18.86 -5.91 -4.00
CA ARG A 70 18.11 -6.19 -2.76
C ARG A 70 16.61 -5.99 -2.95
N PHE A 71 16.20 -5.12 -3.86
CA PHE A 71 14.79 -4.94 -4.22
C PHE A 71 14.17 -6.25 -4.74
N LYS A 72 14.84 -6.95 -5.66
CA LYS A 72 14.37 -8.24 -6.20
C LYS A 72 14.12 -9.26 -5.09
N LYS A 73 14.95 -9.26 -4.04
CA LYS A 73 14.77 -10.13 -2.87
C LYS A 73 13.54 -9.72 -2.04
N ILE A 74 13.31 -8.42 -1.84
CA ILE A 74 12.13 -7.90 -1.13
C ILE A 74 10.85 -8.24 -1.89
N VAL A 75 10.82 -8.05 -3.21
CA VAL A 75 9.67 -8.43 -4.06
C VAL A 75 9.38 -9.91 -3.92
N ASN A 76 10.39 -10.77 -4.09
CA ASN A 76 10.23 -12.23 -4.00
C ASN A 76 9.73 -12.68 -2.60
N ILE A 77 10.25 -12.08 -1.52
CA ILE A 77 9.76 -12.37 -0.16
C ILE A 77 8.31 -11.91 0.02
N THR A 78 7.97 -10.74 -0.51
CA THR A 78 6.62 -10.17 -0.39
C THR A 78 5.60 -10.99 -1.18
N GLU A 79 5.92 -11.37 -2.43
CA GLU A 79 5.09 -12.25 -3.26
C GLU A 79 4.87 -13.62 -2.61
N LYS A 80 5.93 -14.25 -2.09
CA LYS A 80 5.81 -15.52 -1.36
C LYS A 80 4.93 -15.38 -0.11
N GLY A 81 5.08 -14.29 0.63
CA GLY A 81 4.23 -13.99 1.79
C GLY A 81 2.76 -13.81 1.42
N PHE A 82 2.47 -13.09 0.33
CA PHE A 82 1.11 -12.90 -0.18
C PHE A 82 0.49 -14.22 -0.66
N GLN A 83 1.20 -15.02 -1.43
CA GLN A 83 0.72 -16.34 -1.88
C GLN A 83 0.41 -17.27 -0.71
N GLN A 84 1.26 -17.29 0.31
CA GLN A 84 1.02 -18.06 1.54
C GLN A 84 -0.18 -17.55 2.34
N SER A 85 -0.41 -16.23 2.36
CA SER A 85 -1.61 -15.66 3.01
C SER A 85 -2.89 -16.01 2.25
N GLN A 86 -2.87 -16.01 0.92
CA GLN A 86 -4.01 -16.42 0.08
C GLN A 86 -4.35 -17.90 0.26
N GLN A 87 -3.35 -18.77 0.38
CA GLN A 87 -3.56 -20.20 0.70
C GLN A 87 -4.18 -20.41 2.09
N LYS A 88 -3.85 -19.58 3.08
CA LYS A 88 -4.47 -19.65 4.43
C LYS A 88 -5.91 -19.12 4.45
N THR A 89 -6.27 -18.24 3.54
CA THR A 89 -7.65 -17.71 3.42
C THR A 89 -8.56 -18.53 2.52
N SER A 90 -8.01 -19.36 1.63
CA SER A 90 -8.79 -20.26 0.76
C SER A 90 -9.66 -21.27 1.52
N ASN A 91 -9.34 -21.58 2.78
CA ASN A 91 -10.16 -22.47 3.62
C ASN A 91 -11.32 -21.76 4.36
N LYS A 92 -11.57 -20.47 4.10
CA LYS A 92 -12.62 -19.69 4.78
C LYS A 92 -13.62 -19.00 3.85
N TYR A 93 -13.48 -19.09 2.54
CA TYR A 93 -14.35 -18.40 1.58
C TYR A 93 -15.36 -19.29 0.84
N ASP A 94 -15.63 -20.50 1.34
CA ASP A 94 -16.72 -21.38 0.84
C ASP A 94 -18.13 -20.94 1.27
N HIS A 95 -18.34 -19.71 1.74
CA HIS A 95 -19.62 -19.26 2.33
C HIS A 95 -20.09 -17.85 1.95
N TYR A 96 -19.66 -17.31 0.80
CA TYR A 96 -20.32 -16.12 0.24
C TYR A 96 -20.70 -16.38 -1.22
N ILE A 97 -21.98 -16.70 -1.41
CA ILE A 97 -22.68 -16.81 -2.70
C ILE A 97 -22.89 -15.38 -3.23
N TRP A 98 -22.61 -15.17 -4.53
CA TRP A 98 -22.89 -13.93 -5.28
C TRP A 98 -24.38 -13.72 -5.54
#